data_AF-A0A4Q1CSX8-F1
#
_entry.id   AF-A0A4Q1CSX8-F1
#
_cell.length_a   1.000
_cell.length_b   1.000
_cell.length_c   1.000
_cell.angle_alpha   90.00
_cell.angle_beta   90.00
_cell.angle_gamma   90.00
#
_symmetry.space_group_name_H-M   'P 1'
#
loop_
_entity.id
_entity.type
_entity.pdbx_description
1 polymer ?
#
loop_
_entity_poly.entity_id
_entity_poly.type
_entity_poly.pdbx_seq_one_letter_code
_entity_poly.pdbx_strand_id
1 'polypeptide(L)'
;MMGNKYLWWSALAVIALLLMGVGCSRAMARGKTPIMSLFAFNYSPNYLADVRVDGQYLGGLDGYTNGGSGMGPRAPRGKGPHSVRVRWIEANRYDLATNRYLDEGHRVPREAVVPLKTPYPPNPATLLLHFYADGHVEAELLDKGVNKWDVRRMPVPKEHKDHDQY
;
A
#
# COMPACT_ATOMS: atom_id res chain seq x y z
N MET A 1 6.21 7.81 -67.07
CA MET A 1 6.54 8.96 -66.22
C MET A 1 5.40 9.18 -65.21
N MET A 2 5.43 8.48 -64.07
CA MET A 2 4.50 8.71 -62.96
C MET A 2 5.15 9.73 -62.02
N GLY A 3 4.48 10.87 -61.85
CA GLY A 3 5.06 12.08 -61.30
C GLY A 3 5.45 11.99 -59.84
N ASN A 4 6.66 12.48 -59.56
CA ASN A 4 7.29 12.79 -58.27
C ASN A 4 6.36 13.49 -57.24
N LYS A 5 5.25 14.07 -57.71
CA LYS A 5 4.24 14.78 -56.91
C LYS A 5 3.48 13.82 -55.98
N TYR A 6 3.12 12.62 -56.45
CA TYR A 6 2.31 11.68 -55.64
C TYR A 6 3.10 11.03 -54.49
N LEU A 7 4.42 10.88 -54.65
CA LEU A 7 5.31 10.36 -53.60
C LEU A 7 5.42 11.33 -52.42
N TRP A 8 5.48 12.63 -52.71
CA TRP A 8 5.58 13.70 -51.70
C TRP A 8 4.31 13.85 -50.86
N TRP A 9 3.13 13.78 -51.48
CA TRP A 9 1.85 13.81 -50.74
C TRP A 9 1.64 12.57 -49.87
N SER A 10 2.11 11.40 -50.32
CA SER A 10 2.04 10.15 -49.55
C SER A 10 2.98 10.19 -48.33
N ALA A 11 4.18 10.74 -48.48
CA ALA A 11 5.13 10.89 -47.38
C ALA A 11 4.62 11.85 -46.29
N LEU A 12 3.96 12.95 -46.66
CA LEU A 12 3.35 13.90 -45.71
C LEU A 12 2.17 13.29 -44.95
N ALA A 13 1.35 12.47 -45.60
CA ALA A 13 0.23 11.78 -44.97
C ALA A 13 0.69 10.75 -43.92
N VAL A 14 1.78 10.03 -44.17
CA VAL A 14 2.35 9.04 -43.23
C VAL A 14 2.99 9.72 -42.02
N ILE A 15 3.68 10.85 -42.20
CA ILE A 15 4.25 11.63 -41.08
C ILE A 15 3.15 12.24 -40.21
N ALA A 16 2.05 12.72 -40.81
CA ALA A 16 0.91 13.23 -40.06
C ALA A 16 0.20 12.15 -39.22
N LEU A 17 0.07 10.92 -39.74
CA LEU A 17 -0.49 9.80 -38.96
C LEU A 17 0.44 9.34 -37.83
N LEU A 18 1.76 9.35 -38.04
CA LEU A 18 2.74 8.96 -37.02
C LEU A 18 2.81 9.97 -35.87
N LEU A 19 2.62 11.27 -36.13
CA LEU A 19 2.62 12.30 -35.08
C LEU A 19 1.32 12.31 -34.24
N MET A 20 0.20 11.84 -34.78
CA MET A 20 -1.06 11.75 -34.03
C MET A 20 -1.19 10.46 -33.19
N GLY A 21 -0.50 9.38 -33.56
CA GLY A 21 -0.60 8.08 -32.87
C GLY A 21 0.14 7.98 -31.52
N VAL A 22 1.16 8.81 -31.28
CA VAL A 22 2.04 8.66 -30.10
C VAL A 22 1.64 9.58 -28.93
N GLY A 23 0.80 10.59 -29.18
CA GLY A 23 0.45 11.62 -28.19
C GLY A 23 -0.75 11.32 -27.28
N CYS A 24 -1.72 10.52 -27.75
CA CYS A 24 -3.00 10.39 -27.05
C CYS A 24 -2.96 9.46 -25.82
N SER A 25 -2.02 8.52 -25.74
CA SER A 25 -1.94 7.58 -24.61
C SER A 25 -1.35 8.20 -23.33
N ARG A 26 -0.56 9.28 -23.44
CA ARG A 26 0.04 9.97 -22.28
C ARG A 26 -0.89 10.98 -21.61
N ALA A 27 -1.86 11.53 -22.33
CA ALA A 27 -2.78 12.53 -21.78
C ALA A 27 -3.78 11.93 -20.78
N MET A 28 -4.20 10.67 -20.96
CA MET A 28 -5.18 10.02 -20.07
C MET A 28 -4.64 9.58 -18.70
N ALA A 29 -3.32 9.46 -18.53
CA ALA A 29 -2.69 9.15 -17.25
C ALA A 29 -2.51 10.38 -16.35
N ARG A 30 -2.60 11.59 -16.91
CA ARG A 30 -2.17 12.84 -16.26
C ARG A 30 -3.08 13.34 -15.14
N GLY A 31 -4.20 12.67 -14.88
CA GLY A 31 -5.23 13.12 -13.93
C GLY A 31 -5.51 12.19 -12.75
N LYS A 32 -4.88 11.02 -12.64
CA LYS A 32 -5.12 10.07 -11.54
C LYS A 32 -3.81 9.82 -10.78
N THR A 33 -3.82 10.07 -9.48
CA THR A 33 -2.69 9.69 -8.60
C THR A 33 -2.49 8.17 -8.65
N PRO A 34 -1.24 7.69 -8.56
CA PRO A 34 -0.93 6.27 -8.64
C PRO A 34 -1.65 5.50 -7.54
N ILE A 35 -2.01 4.25 -7.84
CA ILE A 35 -2.42 3.31 -6.79
C ILE A 35 -1.15 2.91 -6.05
N MET A 36 -1.19 3.00 -4.71
CA MET A 36 -0.07 2.60 -3.86
C MET A 36 -0.17 1.12 -3.51
N SER A 37 0.94 0.49 -3.16
CA SER A 37 0.90 -0.75 -2.38
C SER A 37 0.41 -0.44 -0.96
N LEU A 38 -0.17 -1.45 -0.32
CA LEU A 38 -0.54 -1.42 1.09
C LEU A 38 0.24 -2.49 1.82
N PHE A 39 0.83 -2.12 2.95
CA PHE A 39 1.58 -3.01 3.82
C PHE A 39 1.34 -2.65 5.28
N ALA A 40 1.53 -3.60 6.19
CA ALA A 40 1.33 -3.35 7.60
C ALA A 40 2.20 -4.23 8.51
N PHE A 41 2.63 -3.65 9.63
CA PHE A 41 3.23 -4.35 10.74
C PHE A 41 2.25 -4.48 11.90
N ASN A 42 2.28 -5.63 12.58
CA ASN A 42 1.52 -5.88 13.79
C ASN A 42 2.47 -6.08 14.97
N TYR A 43 2.37 -5.25 15.99
CA TYR A 43 3.16 -5.36 17.22
C TYR A 43 2.34 -5.92 18.40
N SER A 44 1.06 -6.19 18.17
CA SER A 44 0.20 -6.83 19.15
C SER A 44 0.32 -8.36 19.08
N PRO A 45 -0.03 -9.07 20.16
CA PRO A 45 -0.10 -10.54 20.11
C PRO A 45 -1.27 -11.05 19.29
N ASN A 46 -2.28 -10.23 19.00
CA ASN A 46 -3.52 -10.71 18.39
C ASN A 46 -3.36 -10.84 16.87
N TYR A 47 -3.93 -11.90 16.31
CA TYR A 47 -4.15 -11.98 14.88
C TYR A 47 -5.14 -10.88 14.47
N LEU A 48 -4.78 -10.09 13.46
CA LEU A 48 -5.67 -9.07 12.91
C LEU A 48 -6.25 -9.59 11.61
N ALA A 49 -7.54 -9.93 11.60
CA ALA A 49 -8.25 -10.42 10.42
C ALA A 49 -8.93 -9.28 9.66
N ASP A 50 -9.19 -9.50 8.37
CA ASP A 50 -9.94 -8.60 7.48
C ASP A 50 -9.50 -7.13 7.55
N VAL A 51 -8.19 -6.90 7.50
CA VAL A 51 -7.66 -5.53 7.57
C VAL A 51 -7.96 -4.79 6.28
N ARG A 52 -8.56 -3.61 6.42
CA ARG A 52 -9.01 -2.77 5.32
C ARG A 52 -8.62 -1.31 5.51
N VAL A 53 -8.24 -0.67 4.43
CA VAL A 53 -7.94 0.77 4.39
C VAL A 53 -8.76 1.46 3.31
N ASP A 54 -9.64 2.38 3.72
CA ASP A 54 -10.61 3.03 2.83
C ASP A 54 -11.38 2.04 1.94
N GLY A 55 -11.67 0.87 2.51
CA GLY A 55 -12.38 -0.23 1.84
C GLY A 55 -11.48 -1.21 1.05
N GLN A 56 -10.21 -0.89 0.84
CA GLN A 56 -9.25 -1.80 0.19
C GLN A 56 -8.79 -2.89 1.14
N TYR A 57 -8.81 -4.15 0.69
CA TYR A 57 -8.48 -5.32 1.49
C TYR A 57 -6.97 -5.61 1.49
N LEU A 58 -6.39 -5.74 2.68
CA LEU A 58 -4.99 -6.10 2.88
C LEU A 58 -4.81 -7.60 3.15
N GLY A 59 -5.78 -8.23 3.81
CA GLY A 59 -5.62 -9.58 4.36
C GLY A 59 -5.54 -9.57 5.88
N GLY A 60 -5.03 -10.68 6.42
CA GLY A 60 -4.74 -10.79 7.85
C GLY A 60 -3.27 -10.50 8.17
N LEU A 61 -3.01 -10.13 9.41
CA LEU A 61 -1.67 -9.91 9.96
C LEU A 61 -1.45 -10.84 11.14
N ASP A 62 -0.32 -11.54 11.12
CA ASP A 62 0.08 -12.38 12.23
C ASP A 62 0.50 -11.54 13.44
N GLY A 63 0.31 -12.09 14.64
CA GLY A 63 0.76 -11.50 15.89
C GLY A 63 2.26 -11.23 15.83
N TYR A 64 2.67 -10.05 16.29
CA TYR A 64 4.07 -9.60 16.35
C TYR A 64 4.83 -9.49 15.02
N THR A 65 4.27 -9.84 13.86
CA THR A 65 4.98 -9.83 12.58
C THR A 65 4.36 -8.82 11.61
N ASN A 66 3.83 -9.28 10.48
CA ASN A 66 3.19 -8.49 9.43
C ASN A 66 2.11 -9.34 8.76
N GLY A 67 1.38 -8.73 7.83
CA GLY A 67 0.45 -9.45 6.96
C GLY A 67 0.89 -9.46 5.51
N GLY A 68 -0.05 -9.84 4.65
CA GLY A 68 0.11 -9.76 3.20
C GLY A 68 0.37 -8.32 2.70
N SER A 69 0.74 -8.22 1.43
CA SER A 69 0.79 -6.95 0.70
C SER A 69 -0.45 -6.86 -0.19
N GLY A 70 -1.13 -5.71 -0.16
CA GLY A 70 -2.36 -5.47 -0.91
C GLY A 70 -2.27 -4.30 -1.88
N MET A 71 -3.32 -4.14 -2.68
CA MET A 71 -3.55 -2.90 -3.43
C MET A 71 -4.11 -1.85 -2.48
N GLY A 72 -3.39 -0.74 -2.31
CA GLY A 72 -3.78 0.33 -1.40
C GLY A 72 -4.68 1.39 -2.02
N PRO A 73 -5.04 2.42 -1.25
CA PRO A 73 -5.69 3.60 -1.80
C PRO A 73 -4.76 4.33 -2.78
N ARG A 74 -5.34 5.26 -3.55
CA ARG A 74 -4.55 6.15 -4.41
C ARG A 74 -3.76 7.12 -3.53
N ALA A 75 -2.57 7.51 -4.01
CA ALA A 75 -1.78 8.53 -3.34
C ALA A 75 -2.62 9.82 -3.15
N PRO A 76 -2.52 10.49 -1.99
CA PRO A 76 -3.25 11.71 -1.72
C PRO A 76 -2.89 12.82 -2.71
N ARG A 77 -3.84 13.73 -2.95
CA ARG A 77 -3.63 14.88 -3.84
C ARG A 77 -3.33 16.11 -2.99
N GLY A 78 -2.20 16.77 -3.25
CA GLY A 78 -1.82 18.01 -2.57
C GLY A 78 -1.16 17.80 -1.21
N LYS A 79 -1.05 18.89 -0.43
CA LYS A 79 -0.24 18.98 0.81
C LYS A 79 -1.06 19.01 2.11
N GLY A 80 -2.38 18.83 2.03
CA GLY A 80 -3.26 18.89 3.20
C GLY A 80 -3.13 17.65 4.09
N PRO A 81 -3.53 17.73 5.38
CA PRO A 81 -3.60 16.56 6.22
C PRO A 81 -4.70 15.63 5.69
N HIS A 82 -4.29 14.49 5.16
CA HIS A 82 -5.17 13.39 4.80
C HIS A 82 -5.22 12.41 5.97
N SER A 83 -6.35 11.73 6.10
CA SER A 83 -6.51 10.59 6.99
C SER A 83 -7.05 9.42 6.20
N VAL A 84 -6.81 8.21 6.70
CA VAL A 84 -7.34 6.98 6.14
C VAL A 84 -8.21 6.28 7.18
N ARG A 85 -9.29 5.65 6.75
CA ARG A 85 -10.11 4.82 7.63
C ARG A 85 -9.57 3.40 7.62
N VAL A 86 -9.08 2.94 8.76
CA VAL A 86 -8.54 1.60 8.96
C VAL A 86 -9.56 0.78 9.74
N ARG A 87 -9.91 -0.40 9.24
CA ARG A 87 -10.82 -1.37 9.88
C ARG A 87 -10.13 -2.72 9.98
N TRP A 88 -10.33 -3.43 11.08
CA TRP A 88 -9.81 -4.78 11.30
C TRP A 88 -10.67 -5.54 12.30
N ILE A 89 -10.43 -6.85 12.40
CA ILE A 89 -11.03 -7.71 13.42
C ILE A 89 -9.89 -8.29 14.24
N GLU A 90 -9.84 -7.96 15.53
CA GLU A 90 -8.97 -8.67 16.48
C GLU A 90 -9.53 -10.07 16.71
N ALA A 91 -8.67 -11.07 16.56
CA ALA A 91 -8.97 -12.48 16.80
C ALA A 91 -7.86 -13.10 17.67
N ASN A 92 -7.70 -14.41 17.56
CA ASN A 92 -6.83 -15.27 18.37
C ASN A 92 -5.50 -14.63 18.76
N ARG A 93 -5.14 -14.80 20.03
CA ARG A 93 -3.89 -14.31 20.60
C ARG A 93 -2.75 -15.28 20.35
N TYR A 94 -1.61 -14.79 19.89
CA TYR A 94 -0.38 -15.55 19.75
C TYR A 94 0.32 -15.65 21.11
N ASP A 95 0.52 -16.88 21.57
CA ASP A 95 1.29 -17.16 22.77
C ASP A 95 2.75 -17.46 22.41
N LEU A 96 3.65 -16.59 22.87
CA LEU A 96 5.09 -16.73 22.64
C LEU A 96 5.69 -17.93 23.39
N ALA A 97 5.12 -18.32 24.53
CA ALA A 97 5.64 -19.45 25.31
C ALA A 97 5.46 -20.78 24.57
N THR A 98 4.31 -20.98 23.93
CA THR A 98 3.98 -22.21 23.19
C THR A 98 4.16 -22.08 21.67
N ASN A 99 4.43 -20.88 21.15
CA ASN A 99 4.52 -20.57 19.73
C ASN A 99 3.27 -20.97 18.93
N ARG A 100 2.09 -20.72 19.52
CA ARG A 100 0.79 -21.08 18.94
C ARG A 100 -0.22 -19.98 19.16
N TYR A 101 -1.19 -19.92 18.26
CA TYR A 101 -2.40 -19.17 18.52
C TYR A 101 -3.28 -19.91 19.53
N LEU A 102 -3.72 -19.17 20.54
CA LEU A 102 -4.75 -19.60 21.45
C LEU A 102 -6.10 -19.20 20.83
N ASP A 103 -6.95 -20.20 20.58
CA ASP A 103 -8.32 -19.94 20.16
C ASP A 103 -9.13 -19.48 21.37
N GLU A 104 -9.32 -18.18 21.46
CA GLU A 104 -10.08 -17.54 22.53
C GLU A 104 -11.53 -17.27 22.08
N GLY A 105 -11.93 -17.68 20.87
CA GLY A 105 -13.29 -17.55 20.32
C GLY A 105 -13.76 -16.10 20.10
N HIS A 106 -12.93 -15.10 20.40
CA HIS A 106 -13.28 -13.70 20.26
C HIS A 106 -13.04 -13.18 18.83
N ARG A 107 -13.97 -12.35 18.34
CA ARG A 107 -13.79 -11.55 17.12
C ARG A 107 -14.28 -10.16 17.41
N VAL A 108 -13.35 -9.22 17.58
CA VAL A 108 -13.67 -7.86 17.99
C VAL A 108 -13.42 -6.92 16.82
N PRO A 109 -14.49 -6.39 16.18
CA PRO A 109 -14.34 -5.37 15.15
C PRO A 109 -13.74 -4.10 15.74
N ARG A 110 -12.79 -3.51 15.01
CA ARG A 110 -12.13 -2.26 15.35
C ARG A 110 -12.13 -1.33 14.15
N GLU A 111 -12.11 -0.04 14.45
CA GLU A 111 -12.01 1.01 13.45
C GLU A 111 -11.23 2.20 14.01
N ALA A 112 -10.38 2.79 13.18
CA ALA A 112 -9.69 4.04 13.46
C ALA A 112 -9.65 4.94 12.23
N VAL A 113 -9.76 6.25 12.43
CA VAL A 113 -9.42 7.26 11.41
C VAL A 113 -8.02 7.74 11.73
N VAL A 114 -7.07 7.39 10.87
CA VAL A 114 -5.63 7.55 11.14
C VAL A 114 -5.08 8.67 10.28
N PRO A 115 -4.51 9.74 10.87
CA PRO A 115 -3.88 10.81 10.10
C PRO A 115 -2.60 10.30 9.42
N LEU A 116 -2.41 10.69 8.17
CA LEU A 116 -1.16 10.42 7.44
C LEU A 116 -0.09 11.40 7.88
N LYS A 117 1.07 10.88 8.29
CA LYS A 117 2.23 11.69 8.68
C LYS A 117 2.69 12.61 7.55
N THR A 118 2.87 13.89 7.86
CA THR A 118 3.39 14.93 6.95
C THR A 118 4.82 15.34 7.32
N PRO A 119 5.63 15.83 6.37
CA PRO A 119 5.34 16.02 4.95
C PRO A 119 5.26 14.70 4.18
N TYR A 120 4.49 14.67 3.09
CA TYR A 120 4.43 13.48 2.22
C TYR A 120 5.68 13.35 1.37
N PRO A 121 6.13 12.11 1.08
CA PRO A 121 7.21 11.89 0.14
C PRO A 121 6.83 12.41 -1.25
N PRO A 122 7.80 12.80 -2.08
CA PRO A 122 7.53 13.33 -3.42
C PRO A 122 6.88 12.29 -4.35
N ASN A 123 7.21 11.00 -4.19
CA ASN A 123 6.62 9.91 -4.97
C ASN A 123 6.04 8.81 -4.05
N PRO A 124 4.88 9.04 -3.39
CA PRO A 124 4.27 8.03 -2.54
C PRO A 124 3.97 6.75 -3.33
N ALA A 125 4.53 5.63 -2.89
CA ALA A 125 4.41 4.33 -3.53
C ALA A 125 3.78 3.27 -2.63
N THR A 126 3.98 3.39 -1.31
CA THR A 126 3.42 2.46 -0.30
C THR A 126 2.70 3.25 0.78
N LEU A 127 1.49 2.82 1.13
CA LEU A 127 0.88 3.16 2.42
C LEU A 127 1.27 2.08 3.42
N LEU A 128 2.01 2.47 4.46
CA LEU A 128 2.44 1.59 5.54
C LEU A 128 1.59 1.85 6.78
N LEU A 129 1.10 0.77 7.39
CA LEU A 129 0.44 0.80 8.69
C LEU A 129 1.29 0.16 9.79
N HIS A 130 1.12 0.65 11.00
CA HIS A 130 1.68 0.06 12.21
C HIS A 130 0.58 -0.12 13.25
N PHE A 131 0.31 -1.36 13.67
CA PHE A 131 -0.65 -1.70 14.70
C PHE A 131 0.06 -1.98 16.02
N TYR A 132 -0.38 -1.34 17.10
CA TYR A 132 0.24 -1.44 18.42
C TYR A 132 -0.63 -2.24 19.39
N ALA A 133 -0.02 -2.77 20.45
CA ALA A 133 -0.70 -3.62 21.43
C ALA A 133 -1.77 -2.89 22.25
N ASP A 134 -1.69 -1.57 22.35
CA ASP A 134 -2.67 -0.69 23.00
C ASP A 134 -3.85 -0.33 22.08
N GLY A 135 -3.89 -0.84 20.85
CA GLY A 135 -4.91 -0.55 19.84
C GLY A 135 -4.64 0.72 19.02
N HIS A 136 -3.52 1.41 19.27
CA HIS A 136 -3.08 2.53 18.44
C HIS A 136 -2.70 2.06 17.03
N VAL A 137 -2.95 2.92 16.03
CA VAL A 137 -2.59 2.67 14.65
C VAL A 137 -1.91 3.91 14.08
N GLU A 138 -0.76 3.71 13.44
CA GLU A 138 -0.08 4.76 12.68
C GLU A 138 -0.14 4.44 11.19
N ALA A 139 -0.16 5.50 10.39
CA ALA A 139 -0.13 5.41 8.94
C ALA A 139 0.87 6.41 8.36
N GLU A 140 1.74 5.92 7.47
CA GLU A 140 2.72 6.75 6.77
C GLU A 140 2.85 6.36 5.30
N LEU A 141 3.29 7.32 4.51
CA LEU A 141 3.55 7.14 3.09
C LEU A 141 5.05 6.94 2.90
N LEU A 142 5.42 5.85 2.20
CA LEU A 142 6.79 5.61 1.80
C LEU A 142 7.01 5.98 0.34
N ASP A 143 8.16 6.55 0.05
CA ASP A 143 8.62 6.74 -1.33
C ASP A 143 8.97 5.37 -1.96
N LYS A 144 9.02 5.32 -3.29
CA LYS A 144 9.31 4.11 -4.09
C LYS A 144 10.66 3.45 -3.73
N GLY A 145 11.64 4.25 -3.30
CA GLY A 145 12.98 3.76 -2.95
C GLY A 145 13.13 3.25 -1.52
N VAL A 146 12.13 3.44 -0.66
CA VAL A 146 12.22 3.07 0.76
C VAL A 146 11.79 1.63 0.94
N ASN A 147 12.68 0.81 1.51
CA ASN A 147 12.32 -0.53 1.94
C ASN A 147 11.47 -0.45 3.21
N LYS A 148 10.25 -1.01 3.13
CA LYS A 148 9.30 -1.04 4.25
C LYS A 148 9.81 -1.76 5.50
N TRP A 149 10.74 -2.71 5.37
CA TRP A 149 11.31 -3.43 6.50
C TRP A 149 12.21 -2.54 7.37
N ASP A 150 12.93 -1.61 6.73
CA ASP A 150 13.86 -0.69 7.41
C ASP A 150 13.14 0.32 8.31
N VAL A 151 11.82 0.49 8.14
CA VAL A 151 10.99 1.42 8.92
C VAL A 151 10.09 0.71 9.94
N ARG A 152 10.28 -0.59 10.14
CA ARG A 152 9.68 -1.34 11.26
C ARG A 152 10.12 -0.70 12.59
N ARG A 153 9.17 -0.54 13.52
CA ARG A 153 9.36 0.18 14.80
C ARG A 153 9.82 -0.72 15.94
N MET A 154 9.39 -1.97 15.94
CA MET A 154 9.70 -2.94 16.99
C MET A 154 10.15 -4.25 16.34
N PRO A 155 11.24 -4.89 16.80
CA PRO A 155 11.67 -6.18 16.25
C PRO A 155 10.62 -7.25 16.51
N VAL A 156 10.67 -8.35 15.76
CA VAL A 156 9.91 -9.56 16.10
C VAL A 156 10.46 -10.11 17.42
N PRO A 157 9.64 -10.47 18.42
CA PRO A 157 10.10 -11.05 19.68
C PRO A 157 11.00 -12.28 19.43
N LYS A 158 12.02 -12.46 20.26
CA LYS A 158 13.01 -13.56 20.11
C LYS A 158 12.38 -14.93 20.24
N GLU A 159 11.32 -15.00 21.04
CA GLU A 159 10.58 -16.21 21.34
C GLU A 159 9.65 -16.60 20.19
N HIS A 160 9.37 -15.69 19.25
CA HIS A 160 8.50 -15.95 18.12
C HIS A 160 9.20 -16.85 17.09
N LYS A 161 8.51 -17.89 16.61
CA LYS A 161 9.02 -18.87 15.62
C LYS A 161 9.62 -18.25 14.35
N ASP A 162 9.15 -17.08 13.95
CA ASP A 162 9.58 -16.37 12.75
C ASP A 162 10.61 -15.25 13.03
N HIS A 163 11.22 -15.22 14.22
CA HIS A 163 12.18 -14.18 14.61
C HIS A 163 13.30 -13.98 13.56
N ASP A 164 13.89 -15.07 13.08
CA ASP A 164 15.06 -15.03 12.19
C ASP A 164 14.70 -14.72 10.71
N GLN A 165 13.42 -14.48 10.40
CA GLN A 165 12.96 -14.18 9.04
C GLN A 165 12.99 -12.68 8.68
N TYR A 166 13.30 -11.80 9.64
CA TYR A 166 13.14 -10.34 9.52
C TYR A 166 14.38 -9.55 9.92
#